data_AF-A0A268ADG4-F1
#
_entry.id   AF-A0A268ADG4-F1
#
_cell.length_a   1.000
_cell.length_b   1.000
_cell.length_c   1.000
_cell.angle_alpha   90.00
_cell.angle_beta   90.00
_cell.angle_gamma   90.00
#
_symmetry.space_group_name_H-M   'P 1'
#
loop_
_entity.id
_entity.type
_entity.pdbx_description
1 polymer ?
#
loop_
_entity_poly.entity_id
_entity_poly.type
_entity_poly.pdbx_seq_one_letter_code
_entity_poly.pdbx_strand_id
1 'polypeptide(L)'
;MKNKVAALRIAIGLCLLAVLLAAPLTKPVQSFLSIPKTLTLFSNNDLSDALPVFGDGEAVEAIDQEAFQGQSTGKQELVYTVGSIPVKKVAVDVLSDIRIVPGGHSVGVKLHTLGVLVVGHHQVRTAEASVSPGEDAAIYTGDILLKIDEKEIHRMEEVAPLIEKAGKAGKPVSIEVKRGSQTLTAELNPALDDKDKQYRMGLYIRDSAAGIGTMTFYDPASKNYGALGHVISDMDTQKPIEIHDGTIVRSNVTSIQKGNNGKPGEKLAEFSMNRNYIGTITKNSPFGIFGKLESDMRQNEEAKALPIALSEEVKKGPAVIRTVVDGEKIEEFEVEIVNSVPQDHPATKGMIIKVTDKRLLAKTGGIVQGMSGSPIIQDGKLIGAVTHVFVNDPTSGYGVHIEWMLQEAGIDIYKSDKKAS
;
A
#
# COMPACT_ATOMS: atom_id res chain seq x y z
N MET A 1 -45.02 51.28 -32.58
CA MET A 1 -44.11 51.26 -31.41
C MET A 1 -43.79 49.86 -30.90
N LYS A 2 -44.75 48.94 -30.73
CA LYS A 2 -44.51 47.58 -30.18
C LYS A 2 -43.40 46.76 -30.88
N ASN A 3 -43.32 46.76 -32.22
CA ASN A 3 -42.30 45.99 -32.96
C ASN A 3 -40.87 46.51 -32.78
N LYS A 4 -40.68 47.83 -32.60
CA LYS A 4 -39.34 48.41 -32.35
C LYS A 4 -38.82 48.05 -30.96
N VAL A 5 -39.72 47.96 -29.97
CA VAL A 5 -39.38 47.55 -28.60
C VAL A 5 -39.03 46.06 -28.54
N ALA A 6 -39.71 45.21 -29.30
CA ALA A 6 -39.40 43.77 -29.40
C ALA A 6 -38.02 43.53 -30.05
N ALA A 7 -37.72 44.21 -31.16
CA ALA A 7 -36.43 44.11 -31.83
C ALA A 7 -35.27 44.58 -30.93
N LEU A 8 -35.47 45.67 -30.17
CA LEU A 8 -34.49 46.17 -29.21
C LEU A 8 -34.22 45.17 -28.08
N ARG A 9 -35.26 44.51 -27.55
CA ARG A 9 -35.11 43.46 -26.53
C ARG A 9 -34.33 42.25 -27.04
N ILE A 10 -34.60 41.82 -28.27
CA ILE A 10 -33.87 40.70 -28.90
C ILE A 10 -32.40 41.08 -29.12
N ALA A 11 -32.12 42.29 -29.61
CA ALA A 11 -30.76 42.77 -29.80
C ALA A 11 -29.98 42.85 -28.47
N ILE A 12 -30.60 43.38 -27.41
CA ILE A 12 -30.01 43.40 -26.06
C ILE A 12 -29.77 41.97 -25.56
N GLY A 13 -30.73 41.06 -25.76
CA GLY A 13 -30.61 39.66 -25.37
C GLY A 13 -29.46 38.94 -26.08
N LEU A 14 -29.29 39.17 -27.39
CA LEU A 14 -28.17 38.61 -28.16
C LEU A 14 -26.82 39.18 -27.73
N CYS A 15 -26.74 40.48 -27.44
CA CYS A 15 -25.53 41.10 -26.89
C CYS A 15 -25.17 40.52 -25.52
N LEU A 16 -26.15 40.37 -24.62
CA LEU A 16 -25.93 39.78 -23.30
C LEU A 16 -25.48 38.31 -23.41
N LEU A 17 -26.08 37.54 -24.32
CA LEU A 17 -25.67 36.16 -24.57
C LEU A 17 -24.24 36.08 -25.11
N ALA A 18 -23.87 36.96 -26.04
CA ALA A 18 -22.51 37.03 -26.58
C ALA A 18 -21.48 37.37 -25.49
N VAL A 19 -21.81 38.31 -24.58
CA VAL A 19 -20.95 38.65 -23.44
C VAL A 19 -20.85 37.46 -22.47
N LEU A 20 -21.94 36.76 -22.19
CA LEU A 20 -21.95 35.60 -21.30
C LEU A 20 -21.11 34.43 -21.86
N LEU A 21 -21.11 34.24 -23.17
CA LEU A 21 -20.30 33.23 -23.85
C LEU A 21 -18.83 33.64 -23.99
N ALA A 22 -18.55 34.94 -24.14
CA ALA A 22 -17.19 35.46 -24.29
C ALA A 22 -16.48 35.70 -22.94
N ALA A 23 -17.22 35.98 -21.87
CA ALA A 23 -16.66 36.27 -20.55
C ALA A 23 -15.72 35.16 -20.02
N PRO A 24 -16.05 33.85 -20.11
CA PRO A 24 -15.15 32.76 -19.72
C PRO A 24 -13.86 32.65 -20.54
N LEU A 25 -13.81 33.31 -21.71
CA LEU A 25 -12.62 33.34 -22.57
C LEU A 25 -11.67 34.49 -22.21
N THR A 26 -12.06 35.38 -21.30
CA THR A 26 -11.20 36.47 -20.84
C THR A 26 -10.21 36.00 -19.77
N LYS A 27 -8.96 36.46 -19.85
CA LYS A 27 -7.90 36.08 -18.90
C LYS A 27 -8.29 36.28 -17.42
N PRO A 28 -8.90 37.42 -17.01
CA PRO A 28 -9.27 37.61 -15.59
C PRO A 28 -10.28 36.58 -15.08
N VAL A 29 -11.23 36.17 -15.92
CA VAL A 29 -12.22 35.15 -15.57
C VAL A 29 -11.57 33.77 -15.52
N GLN A 30 -10.66 33.46 -16.45
CA GLN A 30 -9.89 32.20 -16.42
C GLN A 30 -9.01 32.12 -15.17
N SER A 31 -8.30 33.20 -14.82
CA SER A 31 -7.49 33.31 -13.59
C SER A 31 -8.35 33.15 -12.33
N PHE A 32 -9.53 33.75 -12.29
CA PHE A 32 -10.47 33.57 -11.16
C PHE A 32 -10.99 32.13 -11.04
N LEU A 33 -11.26 31.48 -12.17
CA LEU A 33 -11.73 30.10 -12.23
C LEU A 33 -10.64 29.09 -11.89
N SER A 34 -9.36 29.38 -12.16
CA SER A 34 -8.23 28.49 -11.87
C SER A 34 -7.85 28.45 -10.40
N ILE A 35 -8.25 29.44 -9.59
CA ILE A 35 -7.99 29.44 -8.15
C ILE A 35 -8.75 28.25 -7.51
N PRO A 36 -8.11 27.37 -6.74
CA PRO A 36 -8.80 26.26 -6.09
C PRO A 36 -9.73 26.74 -4.96
N LYS A 37 -10.67 25.90 -4.52
CA LYS A 37 -11.50 26.20 -3.33
C LYS A 37 -10.79 25.82 -2.02
N THR A 38 -9.96 24.78 -2.09
CA THR A 38 -9.21 24.20 -0.99
C THR A 38 -7.78 23.96 -1.46
N LEU A 39 -6.81 24.19 -0.59
CA LEU A 39 -5.40 23.95 -0.85
C LEU A 39 -4.80 23.22 0.35
N THR A 40 -4.07 22.14 0.11
CA THR A 40 -3.36 21.40 1.16
C THR A 40 -1.88 21.49 0.90
N LEU A 41 -1.08 21.88 1.90
CA LEU A 41 0.37 21.97 1.79
C LEU A 41 1.06 21.62 3.10
N PHE A 42 2.31 21.17 3.01
CA PHE A 42 3.15 20.95 4.18
C PHE A 42 3.71 22.27 4.72
N SER A 43 3.94 22.35 6.03
CA SER A 43 4.40 23.56 6.73
C SER A 43 5.77 24.09 6.28
N ASN A 44 6.50 23.34 5.46
CA ASN A 44 7.80 23.71 4.90
C ASN A 44 7.74 24.11 3.41
N ASN A 45 6.58 23.99 2.75
CA ASN A 45 6.41 24.45 1.38
C ASN A 45 6.12 25.96 1.37
N ASP A 46 6.76 26.68 0.45
CA ASP A 46 6.41 28.09 0.22
C ASP A 46 5.04 28.19 -0.45
N LEU A 47 4.18 29.04 0.10
CA LEU A 47 2.82 29.24 -0.41
C LEU A 47 2.82 29.73 -1.87
N SER A 48 3.86 30.47 -2.27
CA SER A 48 4.04 30.96 -3.64
C SER A 48 4.17 29.84 -4.68
N ASP A 49 4.70 28.67 -4.29
CA ASP A 49 4.87 27.53 -5.19
C ASP A 49 3.56 26.76 -5.44
N ALA A 50 2.62 26.86 -4.50
CA ALA A 50 1.33 26.19 -4.53
C ALA A 50 0.20 27.05 -5.11
N LEU A 51 0.38 28.37 -5.15
CA LEU A 51 -0.60 29.30 -5.70
C LEU A 51 -0.32 29.57 -7.20
N PRO A 52 -1.37 29.72 -8.02
CA PRO A 52 -1.19 30.20 -9.39
C PRO A 52 -0.53 31.59 -9.37
N VAL A 53 0.65 31.71 -10.00
CA VAL A 53 1.36 32.98 -10.19
C VAL A 53 0.64 33.76 -11.29
N PHE A 54 -0.07 34.81 -10.89
CA PHE A 54 -0.64 35.79 -11.81
C PHE A 54 0.41 36.88 -12.03
N GLY A 55 0.83 37.09 -13.28
CA GLY A 55 1.94 38.00 -13.59
C GLY A 55 1.65 39.47 -13.25
N ASP A 56 2.71 40.28 -13.17
CA ASP A 56 2.63 41.73 -12.95
C ASP A 56 1.67 42.37 -13.97
N GLY A 57 0.53 42.85 -13.47
CA GLY A 57 -0.54 43.46 -14.27
C GLY A 57 -1.84 42.67 -14.36
N GLU A 58 -1.95 41.48 -13.76
CA GLU A 58 -3.25 40.82 -13.54
C GLU A 58 -3.95 41.41 -12.31
N ALA A 59 -5.28 41.50 -12.38
CA ALA A 59 -6.05 42.23 -11.38
C ALA A 59 -6.23 41.46 -10.06
N VAL A 60 -5.79 40.19 -9.95
CA VAL A 60 -6.11 39.29 -8.84
C VAL A 60 -4.86 39.03 -7.98
N GLU A 61 -4.90 39.44 -6.72
CA GLU A 61 -3.79 39.27 -5.76
C GLU A 61 -4.25 38.46 -4.54
N ALA A 62 -3.35 37.67 -3.94
CA ALA A 62 -3.62 36.98 -2.68
C ALA A 62 -3.19 37.86 -1.51
N ILE A 63 -4.12 38.18 -0.60
CA ILE A 63 -3.78 38.87 0.65
C ILE A 63 -3.24 37.85 1.65
N ASP A 64 -2.30 38.29 2.48
CA ASP A 64 -1.77 37.58 3.66
C ASP A 64 -0.72 36.49 3.38
N GLN A 65 -0.03 36.53 2.23
CA GLN A 65 1.07 35.60 1.91
C GLN A 65 2.17 35.58 3.00
N GLU A 66 2.46 36.72 3.63
CA GLU A 66 3.45 36.84 4.71
C GLU A 66 3.00 36.19 6.03
N ALA A 67 1.69 36.12 6.32
CA ALA A 67 1.19 35.45 7.52
C ALA A 67 1.36 33.92 7.47
N PHE A 68 1.53 33.35 6.28
CA PHE A 68 1.81 31.93 6.10
C PHE A 68 3.28 31.56 6.34
N GLN A 69 4.21 32.55 6.43
CA GLN A 69 5.61 32.29 6.80
C GLN A 69 5.79 31.89 8.28
N GLY A 70 4.70 31.87 9.07
CA GLY A 70 4.67 31.54 10.49
C GLY A 70 4.04 30.18 10.83
N GLN A 71 4.78 29.09 10.59
CA GLN A 71 4.76 27.79 11.27
C GLN A 71 3.62 27.44 12.27
N SER A 72 2.36 27.37 11.83
CA SER A 72 1.34 26.64 12.61
C SER A 72 0.51 25.76 11.70
N THR A 73 0.63 24.45 11.91
CA THR A 73 -0.22 23.43 11.28
C THR A 73 -1.69 23.69 11.56
N GLY A 74 -2.57 23.38 10.62
CA GLY A 74 -4.02 23.48 10.75
C GLY A 74 -4.67 24.30 9.64
N LYS A 75 -5.97 24.52 9.82
CA LYS A 75 -6.82 25.19 8.82
C LYS A 75 -6.70 26.70 8.92
N GLN A 76 -6.42 27.33 7.77
CA GLN A 76 -6.30 28.76 7.58
C GLN A 76 -7.20 29.19 6.40
N GLU A 77 -7.45 30.48 6.25
CA GLU A 77 -8.19 31.04 5.11
C GLU A 77 -7.30 32.05 4.38
N LEU A 78 -7.14 31.86 3.06
CA LEU A 78 -6.52 32.84 2.16
C LEU A 78 -7.61 33.57 1.39
N VAL A 79 -7.51 34.89 1.25
CA VAL A 79 -8.47 35.70 0.49
C VAL A 79 -7.80 36.31 -0.73
N TYR A 80 -8.35 36.02 -1.90
CA TYR A 80 -7.98 36.68 -3.14
C TYR A 80 -8.81 37.94 -3.35
N THR A 81 -8.16 39.03 -3.76
CA THR A 81 -8.78 40.31 -4.09
C THR A 81 -8.58 40.70 -5.54
N VAL A 82 -9.50 41.53 -6.04
CA VAL A 82 -9.27 42.35 -7.23
C VAL A 82 -9.18 43.80 -6.83
N GLY A 83 -7.98 44.38 -6.89
CA GLY A 83 -7.68 45.64 -6.19
C GLY A 83 -7.99 45.50 -4.69
N SER A 84 -8.92 46.30 -4.16
CA SER A 84 -9.34 46.24 -2.75
C SER A 84 -10.61 45.41 -2.50
N ILE A 85 -11.15 44.71 -3.50
CA ILE A 85 -12.41 43.96 -3.37
C ILE A 85 -12.12 42.47 -3.20
N PRO A 86 -12.54 41.81 -2.10
CA PRO A 86 -12.41 40.37 -1.94
C PRO A 86 -13.30 39.63 -2.93
N VAL A 87 -12.68 38.77 -3.75
CA VAL A 87 -13.36 38.02 -4.81
C VAL A 87 -13.48 36.54 -4.50
N LYS A 88 -12.55 35.95 -3.73
CA LYS A 88 -12.57 34.51 -3.43
C LYS A 88 -11.88 34.18 -2.11
N LYS A 89 -12.45 33.24 -1.37
CA LYS A 89 -11.82 32.61 -0.21
C LYS A 89 -11.32 31.22 -0.59
N VAL A 90 -10.13 30.86 -0.12
CA VAL A 90 -9.52 29.55 -0.27
C VAL A 90 -9.22 29.02 1.13
N ALA A 91 -9.76 27.85 1.46
CA ALA A 91 -9.40 27.17 2.69
C ALA A 91 -8.04 26.50 2.50
N VAL A 92 -7.09 26.80 3.37
CA VAL A 92 -5.73 26.26 3.32
C VAL A 92 -5.55 25.31 4.50
N ASP A 93 -5.20 24.05 4.25
CA ASP A 93 -4.85 23.08 5.30
C ASP A 93 -3.33 22.89 5.33
N VAL A 94 -2.70 23.35 6.40
CA VAL A 94 -1.25 23.27 6.59
C VAL A 94 -0.92 22.02 7.40
N LEU A 95 -0.33 21.02 6.75
CA LEU A 95 0.07 19.75 7.35
C LEU A 95 1.46 19.84 7.97
N SER A 96 1.77 18.95 8.91
CA SER A 96 3.11 18.83 9.50
C SER A 96 4.13 18.31 8.48
N ASP A 97 5.36 18.85 8.48
CA ASP A 97 6.45 18.33 7.63
C ASP A 97 6.86 16.92 8.05
N ILE A 98 6.20 15.91 7.48
CA ILE A 98 6.52 14.51 7.71
C ILE A 98 7.71 14.13 6.85
N ARG A 99 8.79 13.75 7.52
CA ARG A 99 10.01 13.24 6.90
C ARG A 99 10.25 11.82 7.32
N ILE A 100 10.48 10.94 6.35
CA ILE A 100 10.62 9.50 6.57
C ILE A 100 11.84 8.97 5.83
N VAL A 101 12.50 7.94 6.37
CA VAL A 101 13.68 7.38 5.71
C VAL A 101 13.23 6.40 4.63
N PRO A 102 13.51 6.66 3.34
CA PRO A 102 13.24 5.69 2.29
C PRO A 102 14.11 4.45 2.49
N GLY A 103 13.48 3.28 2.36
CA GLY A 103 14.13 1.99 2.45
C GLY A 103 14.86 1.61 1.16
N GLY A 104 14.39 0.54 0.50
CA GLY A 104 15.02 -0.10 -0.65
C GLY A 104 15.68 -1.44 -0.31
N HIS A 105 15.78 -1.79 0.97
CA HIS A 105 16.38 -3.04 1.45
C HIS A 105 15.57 -4.26 0.99
N SER A 106 16.27 -5.29 0.52
CA SER A 106 15.68 -6.63 0.35
C SER A 106 15.41 -7.24 1.72
N VAL A 107 14.18 -7.72 1.91
CA VAL A 107 13.71 -8.30 3.17
C VAL A 107 13.06 -9.65 2.93
N GLY A 108 13.34 -10.59 3.84
CA GLY A 108 12.60 -11.83 3.97
C GLY A 108 11.45 -11.61 4.93
N VAL A 109 10.29 -12.14 4.61
CA VAL A 109 9.09 -12.04 5.45
C VAL A 109 8.59 -13.43 5.79
N LYS A 110 8.14 -13.62 7.01
CA LYS A 110 7.39 -14.80 7.44
C LYS A 110 6.18 -14.34 8.24
N LEU A 111 5.00 -14.66 7.75
CA LEU A 111 3.74 -14.43 8.46
C LEU A 111 3.27 -15.74 9.08
N HIS A 112 2.75 -15.65 10.29
CA HIS A 112 1.97 -16.71 10.92
C HIS A 112 0.49 -16.34 10.81
N THR A 113 -0.32 -17.28 10.33
CA THR A 113 -1.76 -17.10 10.20
C THR A 113 -2.42 -17.04 11.58
N LEU A 114 -3.62 -16.47 11.67
CA LEU A 114 -4.41 -16.35 12.92
C LEU A 114 -4.63 -17.69 13.65
N GLY A 115 -4.69 -18.76 12.87
CA GLY A 115 -4.71 -20.15 13.30
C GLY A 115 -4.23 -21.00 12.12
N VAL A 116 -4.60 -22.27 12.02
CA VAL A 116 -4.12 -23.12 10.93
C VAL A 116 -5.06 -23.05 9.72
N LEU A 117 -4.58 -22.54 8.58
CA LEU A 117 -5.36 -22.36 7.35
C LEU A 117 -5.53 -23.70 6.59
N VAL A 118 -6.75 -23.98 6.14
CA VAL A 118 -7.05 -25.11 5.24
C VAL A 118 -6.81 -24.67 3.79
N VAL A 119 -5.89 -25.35 3.12
CA VAL A 119 -5.53 -25.08 1.71
C VAL A 119 -6.04 -26.15 0.74
N GLY A 120 -6.61 -27.23 1.26
CA GLY A 120 -7.23 -28.26 0.43
C GLY A 120 -7.65 -29.50 1.22
N HIS A 121 -8.16 -30.49 0.49
CA HIS A 121 -8.60 -31.77 1.03
C HIS A 121 -7.67 -32.90 0.60
N HIS A 122 -7.57 -33.92 1.45
CA HIS A 122 -6.76 -35.10 1.23
C HIS A 122 -7.57 -36.36 1.50
N GLN A 123 -7.53 -37.27 0.53
CA GLN A 123 -8.17 -38.58 0.62
C GLN A 123 -7.31 -39.53 1.46
N VAL A 124 -7.85 -39.95 2.61
CA VAL A 124 -7.26 -40.91 3.53
C VAL A 124 -7.69 -42.31 3.11
N ARG A 125 -6.73 -43.19 2.82
CA ARG A 125 -7.03 -44.58 2.44
C ARG A 125 -7.12 -45.43 3.70
N THR A 126 -8.31 -45.86 4.08
CA THR A 126 -8.53 -46.81 5.16
C THR A 126 -8.49 -48.25 4.62
N ALA A 127 -8.63 -49.24 5.51
CA ALA A 127 -8.72 -50.65 5.12
C ALA A 127 -9.96 -50.95 4.26
N GLU A 128 -11.02 -50.14 4.36
CA GLU A 128 -12.32 -50.41 3.73
C GLU A 128 -12.64 -49.44 2.59
N ALA A 129 -12.23 -48.17 2.70
CA ALA A 129 -12.57 -47.13 1.75
C ALA A 129 -11.58 -45.95 1.75
N SER A 130 -11.65 -45.13 0.70
CA SER A 130 -11.02 -43.81 0.69
C SER A 130 -12.02 -42.79 1.22
N VAL A 131 -11.64 -42.02 2.24
CA VAL A 131 -12.51 -41.02 2.91
C VAL A 131 -11.77 -39.70 3.09
N SER A 132 -12.51 -38.60 3.29
CA SER A 132 -11.95 -37.27 3.50
C SER A 132 -12.59 -36.64 4.75
N PRO A 133 -12.12 -36.98 5.96
CA PRO A 133 -12.82 -36.62 7.19
C PRO A 133 -13.11 -35.12 7.36
N GLY A 134 -12.20 -34.26 6.90
CA GLY A 134 -12.39 -32.82 6.95
C GLY A 134 -13.44 -32.33 5.95
N GLU A 135 -13.53 -32.95 4.77
CA GLU A 135 -14.59 -32.65 3.80
C GLU A 135 -15.95 -33.13 4.32
N ASP A 136 -16.00 -34.35 4.88
CA ASP A 136 -17.19 -34.93 5.49
C ASP A 136 -17.69 -34.09 6.68
N ALA A 137 -16.77 -33.46 7.42
CA ALA A 137 -17.05 -32.51 8.49
C ALA A 137 -17.42 -31.09 8.00
N ALA A 138 -17.58 -30.89 6.69
CA ALA A 138 -17.89 -29.60 6.05
C ALA A 138 -16.87 -28.48 6.36
N ILE A 139 -15.60 -28.84 6.53
CA ILE A 139 -14.47 -27.90 6.61
C ILE A 139 -13.99 -27.66 5.18
N TYR A 140 -13.87 -26.39 4.77
CA TYR A 140 -13.56 -26.02 3.39
C TYR A 140 -12.24 -25.26 3.27
N THR A 141 -11.71 -25.22 2.04
CA THR A 141 -10.54 -24.41 1.71
C THR A 141 -10.78 -22.93 2.03
N GLY A 142 -9.85 -22.32 2.75
CA GLY A 142 -9.94 -20.97 3.28
C GLY A 142 -10.53 -20.86 4.69
N ASP A 143 -10.93 -21.97 5.31
CA ASP A 143 -11.22 -21.99 6.74
C ASP A 143 -9.93 -21.90 7.57
N ILE A 144 -9.98 -21.22 8.71
CA ILE A 144 -8.87 -21.14 9.67
C ILE A 144 -9.27 -21.90 10.93
N LEU A 145 -8.54 -22.97 11.25
CA LEU A 145 -8.72 -23.73 12.49
C LEU A 145 -8.21 -22.88 13.66
N LEU A 146 -9.12 -22.53 14.56
CA LEU A 146 -8.83 -21.74 15.75
C LEU A 146 -8.65 -22.63 16.98
N LYS A 147 -9.48 -23.67 17.11
CA LYS A 147 -9.44 -24.60 18.25
C LYS A 147 -9.73 -26.02 17.81
N ILE A 148 -9.12 -26.95 18.53
CA ILE A 148 -9.39 -28.38 18.45
C ILE A 148 -9.69 -28.85 19.88
N ASP A 149 -10.91 -29.30 20.10
CA ASP A 149 -11.57 -29.43 21.40
C ASP A 149 -11.41 -28.14 22.22
N GLU A 150 -10.84 -28.22 23.42
CA GLU A 150 -10.61 -27.08 24.31
C GLU A 150 -9.27 -26.36 24.05
N LYS A 151 -8.47 -26.82 23.08
CA LYS A 151 -7.13 -26.31 22.84
C LYS A 151 -7.10 -25.32 21.67
N GLU A 152 -6.60 -24.11 21.91
CA GLU A 152 -6.27 -23.15 20.86
C GLU A 152 -5.14 -23.65 19.98
N ILE A 153 -5.27 -23.39 18.68
CA ILE A 153 -4.35 -23.85 17.65
C ILE A 153 -3.82 -22.63 16.90
N HIS A 154 -2.52 -22.41 17.06
CA HIS A 154 -1.80 -21.35 16.34
C HIS A 154 -0.82 -21.95 15.33
N ARG A 155 -0.42 -23.20 15.56
CA ARG A 155 0.69 -23.85 14.84
C ARG A 155 0.29 -25.21 14.31
N MET A 156 0.79 -25.55 13.12
CA MET A 156 0.50 -26.84 12.50
C MET A 156 0.97 -28.02 13.36
N GLU A 157 2.09 -27.84 14.09
CA GLU A 157 2.66 -28.87 14.96
C GLU A 157 1.73 -29.25 16.13
N GLU A 158 0.76 -28.41 16.46
CA GLU A 158 -0.20 -28.66 17.54
C GLU A 158 -1.38 -29.53 17.12
N VAL A 159 -1.66 -29.62 15.81
CA VAL A 159 -2.83 -30.32 15.27
C VAL A 159 -2.65 -31.83 15.33
N ALA A 160 -1.54 -32.35 14.80
CA ALA A 160 -1.35 -33.79 14.63
C ALA A 160 -1.47 -34.60 15.94
N PRO A 161 -0.90 -34.16 17.08
CA PRO A 161 -1.06 -34.90 18.35
C PRO A 161 -2.50 -34.99 18.84
N LEU A 162 -3.33 -33.98 18.57
CA LEU A 162 -4.73 -33.96 19.01
C LEU A 162 -5.58 -34.92 18.18
N ILE A 163 -5.41 -34.87 16.86
CA ILE A 163 -6.08 -35.79 15.93
C ILE A 163 -5.70 -37.24 16.21
N GLU A 164 -4.41 -37.51 16.44
CA GLU A 164 -3.91 -38.84 16.77
C GLU A 164 -4.47 -39.37 18.09
N LYS A 165 -4.54 -38.52 19.12
CA LYS A 165 -5.10 -38.87 20.43
C LYS A 165 -6.59 -39.22 20.32
N ALA A 166 -7.36 -38.42 19.61
CA ALA A 166 -8.80 -38.64 19.44
C ALA A 166 -9.10 -39.88 18.59
N GLY A 167 -8.36 -40.05 17.50
CA GLY A 167 -8.45 -41.22 16.65
C GLY A 167 -8.20 -42.53 17.42
N LYS A 168 -7.12 -42.59 18.21
CA LYS A 168 -6.83 -43.75 19.08
C LYS A 168 -7.91 -44.02 20.12
N ALA A 169 -8.61 -42.99 20.57
CA ALA A 169 -9.74 -43.12 21.50
C ALA A 169 -11.06 -43.49 20.81
N GLY A 170 -11.09 -43.52 19.46
CA GLY A 170 -12.31 -43.73 18.68
C GLY A 170 -13.35 -42.64 18.88
N LYS A 171 -12.91 -41.40 19.13
CA LYS A 171 -13.80 -40.26 19.42
C LYS A 171 -13.74 -39.20 18.31
N PRO A 172 -14.88 -38.55 18.01
CA PRO A 172 -14.87 -37.34 17.19
C PRO A 172 -14.13 -36.22 17.91
N VAL A 173 -13.72 -35.23 17.12
CA VAL A 173 -13.02 -34.03 17.55
C VAL A 173 -13.87 -32.81 17.20
N SER A 174 -14.04 -31.90 18.15
CA SER A 174 -14.70 -30.61 17.89
C SER A 174 -13.67 -29.63 17.34
N ILE A 175 -13.90 -29.06 16.16
CA ILE A 175 -12.99 -28.10 15.52
C ILE A 175 -13.72 -26.76 15.37
N GLU A 176 -13.21 -25.73 16.02
CA GLU A 176 -13.66 -24.36 15.83
C GLU A 176 -12.94 -23.77 14.61
N VAL A 177 -13.70 -23.39 13.58
CA VAL A 177 -13.18 -22.83 12.33
C VAL A 177 -13.71 -21.41 12.12
N LYS A 178 -12.84 -20.52 11.67
CA LYS A 178 -13.21 -19.21 11.15
C LYS A 178 -13.41 -19.30 9.63
N ARG A 179 -14.60 -18.90 9.18
CA ARG A 179 -14.98 -18.81 7.77
C ARG A 179 -15.43 -17.38 7.47
N GLY A 180 -14.53 -16.58 6.89
CA GLY A 180 -14.77 -15.15 6.73
C GLY A 180 -14.94 -14.47 8.09
N SER A 181 -16.08 -13.81 8.32
CA SER A 181 -16.37 -13.16 9.60
C SER A 181 -17.07 -14.06 10.64
N GLN A 182 -17.38 -15.31 10.28
CA GLN A 182 -18.12 -16.24 11.15
C GLN A 182 -17.19 -17.26 11.80
N THR A 183 -17.51 -17.63 13.03
CA THR A 183 -16.91 -18.77 13.72
C THR A 183 -17.94 -19.89 13.77
N LEU A 184 -17.54 -21.08 13.33
CA LEU A 184 -18.36 -22.28 13.22
C LEU A 184 -17.67 -23.43 13.96
N THR A 185 -18.45 -24.42 14.38
CA THR A 185 -17.92 -25.66 14.97
C THR A 185 -18.23 -26.82 14.04
N ALA A 186 -17.22 -27.61 13.72
CA ALA A 186 -17.32 -28.83 12.93
C ALA A 186 -16.94 -30.04 13.78
N GLU A 187 -17.68 -31.13 13.66
CA GLU A 187 -17.34 -32.40 14.30
C GLU A 187 -16.62 -33.30 13.29
N LEU A 188 -15.36 -33.63 13.55
CA LEU A 188 -14.51 -34.40 12.66
C LEU A 188 -14.20 -35.77 13.25
N ASN A 189 -14.34 -36.83 12.46
CA ASN A 189 -13.98 -38.19 12.84
C ASN A 189 -12.63 -38.59 12.21
N PRO A 190 -11.52 -38.64 12.97
CA PRO A 190 -10.22 -38.98 12.39
C PRO A 190 -10.23 -40.38 11.75
N ALA A 191 -9.65 -40.49 10.55
CA ALA A 191 -9.54 -41.77 9.83
C ALA A 191 -8.12 -42.33 9.94
N LEU A 192 -8.00 -43.64 10.21
CA LEU A 192 -6.70 -44.32 10.23
C LEU A 192 -6.23 -44.58 8.80
N ASP A 193 -5.09 -44.00 8.43
CA ASP A 193 -4.45 -44.28 7.15
C ASP A 193 -3.80 -45.67 7.16
N ASP A 194 -4.11 -46.48 6.15
CA ASP A 194 -3.67 -47.88 6.08
C ASP A 194 -2.18 -48.01 5.78
N LYS A 195 -1.57 -47.02 5.13
CA LYS A 195 -0.17 -47.04 4.69
C LYS A 195 0.78 -46.67 5.82
N ASP A 196 0.51 -45.56 6.54
CA ASP A 196 1.40 -45.06 7.59
C ASP A 196 0.90 -45.33 9.01
N LYS A 197 -0.30 -45.90 9.16
CA LYS A 197 -0.94 -46.25 10.43
C LYS A 197 -1.08 -45.05 11.39
N GLN A 198 -1.29 -43.86 10.85
CA GLN A 198 -1.58 -42.64 11.60
C GLN A 198 -3.02 -42.18 11.38
N TYR A 199 -3.62 -41.55 12.39
CA TYR A 199 -4.92 -40.92 12.23
C TYR A 199 -4.77 -39.58 11.51
N ARG A 200 -5.58 -39.39 10.47
CA ARG A 200 -5.58 -38.26 9.56
C ARG A 200 -6.92 -37.55 9.60
N MET A 201 -6.86 -36.23 9.47
CA MET A 201 -8.04 -35.37 9.31
C MET A 201 -8.46 -35.18 7.84
N GLY A 202 -7.66 -35.64 6.88
CA GLY A 202 -7.96 -35.47 5.45
C GLY A 202 -7.93 -34.02 4.96
N LEU A 203 -7.14 -33.13 5.58
CA LEU A 203 -6.96 -31.75 5.15
C LEU A 203 -5.48 -31.47 4.84
N TYR A 204 -5.24 -30.67 3.80
CA TYR A 204 -3.98 -29.96 3.64
C TYR A 204 -4.07 -28.64 4.40
N ILE A 205 -3.12 -28.43 5.29
CA ILE A 205 -3.08 -27.31 6.22
C ILE A 205 -1.76 -26.56 6.15
N ARG A 206 -1.79 -25.27 6.47
CA ARG A 206 -0.64 -24.37 6.50
C ARG A 206 -0.84 -23.34 7.62
N ASP A 207 0.22 -23.01 8.36
CA ASP A 207 0.16 -22.03 9.46
C ASP A 207 1.00 -20.77 9.19
N SER A 208 1.62 -20.71 8.00
CA SER A 208 2.58 -19.67 7.68
C SER A 208 2.76 -19.43 6.19
N ALA A 209 3.12 -18.21 5.84
CA ALA A 209 3.56 -17.84 4.50
C ALA A 209 4.89 -17.11 4.58
N ALA A 210 5.77 -17.36 3.63
CA ALA A 210 7.06 -16.72 3.54
C ALA A 210 7.32 -16.21 2.13
N GLY A 211 8.13 -15.16 2.03
CA GLY A 211 8.47 -14.57 0.74
C GLY A 211 9.57 -13.53 0.86
N ILE A 212 9.87 -12.91 -0.27
CA ILE A 212 10.84 -11.84 -0.39
C ILE A 212 10.10 -10.58 -0.83
N GLY A 213 10.46 -9.46 -0.23
CA GLY A 213 9.95 -8.15 -0.60
C GLY A 213 11.01 -7.08 -0.43
N THR A 214 10.59 -5.83 -0.57
CA THR A 214 11.42 -4.65 -0.32
C THR A 214 10.79 -3.81 0.78
N MET A 215 11.62 -3.33 1.71
CA MET A 215 11.19 -2.34 2.70
C MET A 215 11.04 -0.97 2.03
N THR A 216 9.89 -0.34 2.17
CA THR A 216 9.57 0.95 1.52
C THR A 216 10.08 2.12 2.33
N PHE A 217 9.81 2.13 3.64
CA PHE A 217 10.25 3.20 4.51
C PHE A 217 10.37 2.69 5.94
N TYR A 218 11.06 3.46 6.76
CA TYR A 218 10.98 3.33 8.20
C TYR A 218 11.12 4.70 8.87
N ASP A 219 10.51 4.83 10.03
CA ASP A 219 10.67 5.97 10.92
C ASP A 219 11.70 5.62 12.00
N PRO A 220 12.86 6.31 12.04
CA PRO A 220 13.85 6.12 13.11
C PRO A 220 13.31 6.40 14.52
N ALA A 221 12.32 7.30 14.66
CA ALA A 221 11.80 7.73 15.95
C ALA A 221 10.82 6.73 16.55
N SER A 222 9.75 6.38 15.83
CA SER A 222 8.75 5.40 16.29
C SER A 222 9.17 3.94 16.05
N LYS A 223 10.18 3.70 15.22
CA LYS A 223 10.59 2.38 14.67
C LYS A 223 9.52 1.72 13.79
N ASN A 224 8.44 2.42 13.45
CA ASN A 224 7.44 1.90 12.52
C ASN A 224 8.01 1.83 11.10
N TYR A 225 7.61 0.82 10.35
CA TYR A 225 8.01 0.65 8.95
C TYR A 225 6.84 0.19 8.08
N GLY A 226 7.01 0.35 6.77
CA GLY A 226 6.15 -0.23 5.75
C GLY A 226 6.97 -0.97 4.69
N ALA A 227 6.45 -2.10 4.20
CA ALA A 227 7.08 -2.89 3.15
C ALA A 227 6.05 -3.48 2.17
N LEU A 228 6.52 -3.95 1.00
CA LEU A 228 5.77 -4.58 -0.11
C LEU A 228 4.79 -3.67 -0.86
N GLY A 229 4.03 -2.80 -0.20
CA GLY A 229 3.04 -1.96 -0.89
C GLY A 229 1.76 -2.70 -1.33
N HIS A 230 1.61 -4.00 -1.00
CA HIS A 230 0.38 -4.76 -1.19
C HIS A 230 0.20 -5.86 -0.14
N VAL A 231 -1.02 -6.41 -0.11
CA VAL A 231 -1.39 -7.53 0.77
C VAL A 231 -0.66 -8.82 0.39
N ILE A 232 -0.24 -9.58 1.39
CA ILE A 232 0.19 -10.97 1.21
C ILE A 232 -1.05 -11.87 1.23
N SER A 233 -1.24 -12.60 0.15
CA SER A 233 -2.30 -13.59 -0.01
C SER A 233 -1.70 -15.00 -0.03
N ASP A 234 -2.48 -15.98 0.42
CA ASP A 234 -2.12 -17.38 0.28
C ASP A 234 -2.22 -17.82 -1.19
N MET A 235 -1.25 -18.61 -1.66
CA MET A 235 -1.15 -18.99 -3.07
C MET A 235 -2.28 -19.92 -3.53
N ASP A 236 -2.78 -20.77 -2.64
CA ASP A 236 -3.76 -21.81 -2.97
C ASP A 236 -5.18 -21.24 -2.90
N THR A 237 -5.47 -20.44 -1.87
CA THR A 237 -6.80 -19.83 -1.65
C THR A 237 -6.98 -18.48 -2.32
N GLN A 238 -5.89 -17.80 -2.70
CA GLN A 238 -5.85 -16.43 -3.21
C GLN A 238 -6.43 -15.37 -2.26
N LYS A 239 -6.72 -15.74 -1.00
CA LYS A 239 -7.28 -14.84 0.01
C LYS A 239 -6.16 -14.15 0.80
N PRO A 240 -6.39 -12.91 1.27
CA PRO A 240 -5.51 -12.25 2.22
C PRO A 240 -5.24 -13.12 3.44
N ILE A 241 -3.98 -13.16 3.86
CA ILE A 241 -3.60 -13.84 5.09
C ILE A 241 -4.01 -13.00 6.29
N GLU A 242 -4.93 -13.53 7.10
CA GLU A 242 -5.18 -13.01 8.44
C GLU A 242 -4.02 -13.40 9.35
N ILE A 243 -3.29 -12.40 9.81
CA ILE A 243 -2.04 -12.57 10.56
C ILE A 243 -2.30 -12.60 12.07
N HIS A 244 -1.64 -13.52 12.79
CA HIS A 244 -1.47 -13.43 14.25
C HIS A 244 -0.22 -12.60 14.58
N ASP A 245 0.93 -13.05 14.06
CA ASP A 245 2.22 -12.40 14.18
C ASP A 245 3.07 -12.68 12.94
N GLY A 246 4.21 -12.00 12.82
CA GLY A 246 5.16 -12.28 11.78
C GLY A 246 6.52 -11.68 12.07
N THR A 247 7.47 -12.04 11.22
CA THR A 247 8.87 -11.68 11.36
C THR A 247 9.39 -11.13 10.04
N ILE A 248 10.13 -10.04 10.13
CA ILE A 248 10.89 -9.47 9.02
C ILE A 248 12.38 -9.64 9.28
N VAL A 249 13.11 -10.06 8.24
CA VAL A 249 14.55 -10.34 8.29
C VAL A 249 15.28 -9.70 7.11
N ARG A 250 16.59 -9.48 7.26
CA ARG A 250 17.44 -9.10 6.12
C ARG A 250 17.59 -10.25 5.15
N SER A 251 17.56 -9.92 3.87
CA SER A 251 17.66 -10.86 2.76
C SER A 251 18.79 -10.46 1.83
N ASN A 252 19.64 -11.43 1.47
CA ASN A 252 20.76 -11.24 0.56
C ASN A 252 20.39 -11.78 -0.82
N VAL A 253 20.28 -10.89 -1.81
CA VAL A 253 19.95 -11.25 -3.19
C VAL A 253 21.14 -11.96 -3.82
N THR A 254 20.97 -13.22 -4.21
CA THR A 254 22.03 -14.03 -4.81
C THR A 254 22.02 -13.98 -6.32
N SER A 255 20.84 -13.86 -6.94
CA SER A 255 20.70 -13.73 -8.38
C SER A 255 19.31 -13.21 -8.77
N ILE A 256 19.17 -12.84 -10.04
CA ILE A 256 17.87 -12.47 -10.62
C ILE A 256 17.50 -13.49 -11.68
N GLN A 257 16.31 -14.09 -11.54
CA GLN A 257 15.67 -14.77 -12.66
C GLN A 257 14.98 -13.72 -13.53
N LYS A 258 15.48 -13.54 -14.74
CA LYS A 258 14.97 -12.54 -15.68
C LYS A 258 13.53 -12.87 -16.11
N GLY A 259 12.65 -11.87 -16.06
CA GLY A 259 11.28 -11.98 -16.54
C GLY A 259 11.17 -11.94 -18.07
N ASN A 260 10.07 -12.45 -18.61
CA ASN A 260 9.70 -12.31 -20.02
C ASN A 260 8.19 -12.03 -20.16
N ASN A 261 7.74 -11.72 -21.38
CA ASN A 261 6.32 -11.44 -21.61
C ASN A 261 5.47 -12.64 -21.21
N GLY A 262 4.55 -12.45 -20.25
CA GLY A 262 3.68 -13.49 -19.73
C GLY A 262 4.23 -14.24 -18.50
N LYS A 263 5.51 -14.10 -18.14
CA LYS A 263 6.07 -14.62 -16.87
C LYS A 263 6.93 -13.57 -16.16
N PRO A 264 6.46 -13.02 -15.03
CA PRO A 264 7.28 -12.15 -14.19
C PRO A 264 8.60 -12.82 -13.82
N GLY A 265 9.66 -12.04 -13.77
CA GLY A 265 10.93 -12.50 -13.19
C GLY A 265 10.86 -12.51 -11.66
N GLU A 266 11.95 -12.95 -11.02
CA GLU A 266 12.02 -13.10 -9.57
C GLU A 266 13.42 -12.78 -9.02
N LYS A 267 13.46 -12.14 -7.85
CA LYS A 267 14.68 -12.05 -7.03
C LYS A 267 14.90 -13.37 -6.29
N LEU A 268 16.01 -14.04 -6.57
CA LEU A 268 16.46 -15.18 -5.77
C LEU A 268 17.32 -14.64 -4.63
N ALA A 269 16.93 -14.94 -3.40
CA ALA A 269 17.60 -14.43 -2.22
C ALA A 269 17.66 -15.47 -1.10
N GLU A 270 18.70 -15.35 -0.27
CA GLU A 270 18.90 -16.16 0.90
C GLU A 270 18.67 -15.32 2.16
N PHE A 271 17.94 -15.88 3.11
CA PHE A 271 17.72 -15.26 4.40
C PHE A 271 17.65 -16.31 5.51
N SER A 272 18.10 -15.92 6.71
CA SER A 272 18.04 -16.77 7.89
C SER A 272 17.18 -16.11 8.96
N MET A 273 16.09 -16.79 9.31
CA MET A 273 15.16 -16.32 10.35
C MET A 273 15.83 -16.15 11.73
N ASN A 274 16.89 -16.91 12.00
CA ASN A 274 17.56 -16.92 13.31
C ASN A 274 18.71 -15.91 13.43
N ARG A 275 19.27 -15.43 12.31
CA ARG A 275 20.48 -14.57 12.32
C ARG A 275 20.24 -13.15 11.82
N ASN A 276 19.26 -12.99 10.94
CA ASN A 276 19.03 -11.74 10.21
C ASN A 276 17.76 -11.02 10.67
N TYR A 277 17.27 -11.35 11.87
CA TYR A 277 16.08 -10.72 12.45
C TYR A 277 16.23 -9.19 12.53
N ILE A 278 15.23 -8.46 12.03
CA ILE A 278 15.21 -6.99 12.13
C ILE A 278 13.95 -6.42 12.77
N GLY A 279 12.88 -7.20 12.89
CA GLY A 279 11.66 -6.74 13.54
C GLY A 279 10.46 -7.65 13.36
N THR A 280 9.32 -7.13 13.79
CA THR A 280 8.03 -7.81 13.79
C THR A 280 7.15 -7.38 12.61
N ILE A 281 6.20 -8.22 12.24
CA ILE A 281 5.09 -7.88 11.37
C ILE A 281 3.82 -8.06 12.19
N THR A 282 3.02 -7.01 12.31
CA THR A 282 1.78 -7.01 13.10
C THR A 282 0.55 -6.73 12.25
N LYS A 283 0.75 -6.30 10.99
CA LYS A 283 -0.34 -5.95 10.08
C LYS A 283 -0.02 -6.39 8.66
N ASN A 284 -1.00 -7.02 8.02
CA ASN A 284 -1.02 -7.35 6.60
C ASN A 284 -2.26 -6.70 5.99
N SER A 285 -2.08 -5.72 5.09
CA SER A 285 -3.18 -4.93 4.54
C SER A 285 -3.04 -4.73 3.04
N PRO A 286 -4.08 -4.21 2.35
CA PRO A 286 -4.02 -3.90 0.92
C PRO A 286 -2.86 -2.99 0.49
N PHE A 287 -2.24 -2.27 1.42
CA PHE A 287 -1.17 -1.29 1.16
C PHE A 287 0.21 -1.78 1.60
N GLY A 288 0.35 -3.02 2.07
CA GLY A 288 1.62 -3.59 2.48
C GLY A 288 1.56 -4.35 3.79
N ILE A 289 2.75 -4.62 4.32
CA ILE A 289 2.94 -5.15 5.67
C ILE A 289 3.59 -4.09 6.55
N PHE A 290 3.22 -4.11 7.82
CA PHE A 290 3.65 -3.10 8.79
C PHE A 290 3.97 -3.74 10.14
N GLY A 291 4.85 -3.08 10.88
CA GLY A 291 5.27 -3.51 12.20
C GLY A 291 6.35 -2.59 12.75
N LYS A 292 7.17 -3.12 13.66
CA LYS A 292 8.25 -2.36 14.31
C LYS A 292 9.61 -2.99 14.04
N LEU A 293 10.58 -2.13 13.77
CA LEU A 293 11.99 -2.51 13.75
C LEU A 293 12.52 -2.62 15.18
N GLU A 294 13.26 -3.68 15.44
CA GLU A 294 13.90 -3.94 16.75
C GLU A 294 15.42 -3.89 16.67
N SER A 295 15.97 -3.99 15.45
CA SER A 295 17.37 -3.71 15.19
C SER A 295 17.52 -2.44 14.37
N ASP A 296 18.57 -1.68 14.63
CA ASP A 296 18.94 -0.60 13.73
C ASP A 296 19.35 -1.17 12.37
N MET A 297 18.89 -0.50 11.31
CA MET A 297 19.26 -0.81 9.94
C MET A 297 20.71 -0.36 9.73
N ARG A 298 21.67 -1.26 10.02
CA ARG A 298 23.13 -1.03 10.12
C ARG A 298 23.82 -0.46 8.86
N GLN A 299 23.10 -0.19 7.78
CA GLN A 299 23.67 0.26 6.50
C GLN A 299 23.40 1.72 6.14
N ASN A 300 22.72 2.49 7.00
CA ASN A 300 22.17 3.79 6.62
C ASN A 300 22.60 4.96 7.53
N GLU A 301 23.88 5.05 7.89
CA GLU A 301 24.41 6.32 8.45
C GLU A 301 24.25 7.50 7.45
N GLU A 302 24.02 7.21 6.17
CA GLU A 302 23.81 8.21 5.11
C GLU A 302 22.33 8.42 4.68
N ALA A 303 21.37 7.58 5.11
CA ALA A 303 20.01 7.73 4.61
C ALA A 303 19.26 8.87 5.27
N LYS A 304 19.21 9.98 4.54
CA LYS A 304 18.47 11.18 4.91
C LYS A 304 16.97 10.92 4.85
N ALA A 305 16.27 11.37 5.88
CA ALA A 305 14.81 11.41 5.86
C ALA A 305 14.34 12.38 4.76
N LEU A 306 13.50 11.89 3.86
CA LEU A 306 12.92 12.66 2.77
C LEU A 306 11.53 13.16 3.18
N PRO A 307 11.13 14.35 2.71
CA PRO A 307 9.74 14.77 2.80
C PRO A 307 8.87 13.83 1.95
N ILE A 308 7.60 13.72 2.30
CA ILE A 308 6.63 12.96 1.52
C ILE A 308 5.93 13.87 0.51
N ALA A 309 5.29 13.27 -0.50
CA ALA A 309 4.37 13.99 -1.38
C ALA A 309 2.96 13.42 -1.22
N LEU A 310 1.96 14.30 -1.25
CA LEU A 310 0.58 13.88 -1.40
C LEU A 310 0.32 13.37 -2.83
N SER A 311 -0.74 12.58 -3.01
CA SER A 311 -1.15 12.00 -4.28
C SER A 311 -1.43 13.07 -5.34
N GLU A 312 -1.89 14.25 -4.93
CA GLU A 312 -2.10 15.44 -5.77
C GLU A 312 -0.80 16.08 -6.26
N GLU A 313 0.30 15.95 -5.50
CA GLU A 313 1.61 16.50 -5.85
C GLU A 313 2.37 15.62 -6.84
N VAL A 314 1.97 14.35 -7.01
CA VAL A 314 2.65 13.39 -7.90
C VAL A 314 2.38 13.72 -9.37
N LYS A 315 3.44 13.93 -10.14
CA LYS A 315 3.37 14.36 -11.54
C LYS A 315 3.86 13.28 -12.49
N LYS A 316 3.37 13.33 -13.74
CA LYS A 316 3.96 12.55 -14.83
C LYS A 316 5.38 13.03 -15.11
N GLY A 317 6.30 12.10 -15.38
CA GLY A 317 7.68 12.42 -15.70
C GLY A 317 8.70 11.58 -14.93
N PRO A 318 9.97 12.02 -14.89
CA PRO A 318 11.06 11.23 -14.32
C PRO A 318 10.89 11.04 -12.81
N ALA A 319 11.31 9.87 -12.34
CA ALA A 319 11.42 9.49 -10.94
C ALA A 319 12.51 8.42 -10.79
N VAL A 320 12.82 8.03 -9.55
CA VAL A 320 13.73 6.92 -9.27
C VAL A 320 13.08 5.92 -8.34
N ILE A 321 13.45 4.65 -8.46
CA ILE A 321 13.15 3.61 -7.48
C ILE A 321 14.42 3.17 -6.76
N ARG A 322 14.31 2.88 -5.46
CA ARG A 322 15.40 2.29 -4.67
C ARG A 322 15.18 0.79 -4.47
N THR A 323 16.10 -0.04 -4.94
CA THR A 323 15.96 -1.50 -4.78
C THR A 323 17.31 -2.19 -4.78
N VAL A 324 17.32 -3.43 -4.26
CA VAL A 324 18.49 -4.32 -4.32
C VAL A 324 18.33 -5.31 -5.47
N VAL A 325 19.34 -5.42 -6.33
CA VAL A 325 19.41 -6.42 -7.40
C VAL A 325 20.59 -7.38 -7.25
N ASP A 326 21.50 -7.12 -6.31
CA ASP A 326 22.69 -7.93 -6.05
C ASP A 326 23.17 -7.71 -4.61
N GLY A 327 23.37 -8.80 -3.87
CA GLY A 327 23.74 -8.80 -2.46
C GLY A 327 22.72 -8.08 -1.57
N GLU A 328 23.21 -7.11 -0.80
CA GLU A 328 22.40 -6.21 0.04
C GLU A 328 22.48 -4.74 -0.43
N LYS A 329 23.13 -4.48 -1.56
CA LYS A 329 23.43 -3.12 -2.01
C LYS A 329 22.18 -2.45 -2.56
N ILE A 330 21.73 -1.38 -1.90
CA ILE A 330 20.64 -0.54 -2.38
C ILE A 330 21.17 0.35 -3.52
N GLU A 331 20.47 0.33 -4.64
CA GLU A 331 20.79 1.15 -5.81
C GLU A 331 19.55 1.93 -6.26
N GLU A 332 19.80 3.08 -6.89
CA GLU A 332 18.77 3.88 -7.54
C GLU A 332 18.71 3.56 -9.04
N PHE A 333 17.48 3.42 -9.53
CA PHE A 333 17.17 3.15 -10.92
C PHE A 333 16.11 4.12 -11.43
N GLU A 334 16.37 4.67 -12.61
CA GLU A 334 15.46 5.58 -13.31
C GLU A 334 14.16 4.87 -13.73
N VAL A 335 13.04 5.56 -13.45
CA VAL A 335 11.70 5.21 -13.89
C VAL A 335 10.97 6.46 -14.38
N GLU A 336 9.85 6.27 -15.06
CA GLU A 336 8.94 7.33 -15.47
C GLU A 336 7.56 7.07 -14.88
N ILE A 337 6.97 8.11 -14.25
CA ILE A 337 5.56 8.12 -13.87
C ILE A 337 4.74 8.37 -15.13
N VAL A 338 4.14 7.31 -15.66
CA VAL A 338 3.30 7.37 -16.88
C VAL A 338 1.94 7.99 -16.55
N ASN A 339 1.41 7.67 -15.37
CA ASN A 339 0.16 8.21 -14.89
C ASN A 339 0.13 8.22 -13.37
N SER A 340 -0.49 9.25 -12.79
CA SER A 340 -0.84 9.31 -11.37
C SER A 340 -2.28 9.76 -11.27
N VAL A 341 -3.03 9.14 -10.36
CA VAL A 341 -4.41 9.51 -10.07
C VAL A 341 -4.44 10.10 -8.66
N PRO A 342 -4.87 11.36 -8.50
CA PRO A 342 -5.18 11.92 -7.18
C PRO A 342 -6.25 11.09 -6.48
N GLN A 343 -6.13 10.93 -5.17
CA GLN A 343 -7.01 10.03 -4.42
C GLN A 343 -7.52 10.70 -3.14
N ASP A 344 -8.85 10.85 -3.06
CA ASP A 344 -9.53 11.31 -1.84
C ASP A 344 -9.68 10.20 -0.79
N HIS A 345 -9.41 8.94 -1.17
CA HIS A 345 -9.55 7.77 -0.32
C HIS A 345 -8.49 6.70 -0.66
N PRO A 346 -8.12 5.85 0.31
CA PRO A 346 -7.12 4.81 0.11
C PRO A 346 -7.45 3.87 -1.05
N ALA A 347 -6.54 3.76 -2.01
CA ALA A 347 -6.67 2.85 -3.15
C ALA A 347 -5.32 2.27 -3.58
N THR A 348 -5.32 1.00 -3.98
CA THR A 348 -4.11 0.20 -4.21
C THR A 348 -3.40 0.50 -5.53
N LYS A 349 -4.06 1.22 -6.45
CA LYS A 349 -3.53 1.63 -7.76
C LYS A 349 -3.51 3.15 -7.85
N GLY A 350 -2.49 3.76 -7.26
CA GLY A 350 -2.31 5.22 -7.26
C GLY A 350 -1.60 5.74 -8.49
N MET A 351 -0.61 5.00 -8.97
CA MET A 351 0.21 5.41 -10.12
C MET A 351 0.60 4.24 -11.01
N ILE A 352 0.98 4.57 -12.24
CA ILE A 352 1.58 3.66 -13.22
C ILE A 352 3.01 4.15 -13.45
N ILE A 353 3.96 3.24 -13.28
CA ILE A 353 5.37 3.50 -13.51
C ILE A 353 5.90 2.67 -14.66
N LYS A 354 6.94 3.16 -15.31
CA LYS A 354 7.69 2.44 -16.34
C LYS A 354 9.18 2.53 -16.07
N VAL A 355 9.86 1.40 -16.06
CA VAL A 355 11.32 1.32 -15.90
C VAL A 355 12.00 1.81 -17.17
N THR A 356 12.87 2.81 -17.03
CA THR A 356 13.67 3.39 -18.11
C THR A 356 15.16 3.11 -17.95
N ASP A 357 15.62 2.75 -16.75
CA ASP A 357 17.02 2.42 -16.47
C ASP A 357 17.49 1.18 -17.24
N LYS A 358 18.47 1.40 -18.13
CA LYS A 358 19.03 0.34 -18.98
C LYS A 358 19.75 -0.74 -18.18
N ARG A 359 20.37 -0.42 -17.05
CA ARG A 359 21.08 -1.37 -16.19
C ARG A 359 20.09 -2.32 -15.53
N LEU A 360 18.98 -1.77 -15.03
CA LEU A 360 17.90 -2.58 -14.44
C LEU A 360 17.29 -3.50 -15.49
N LEU A 361 16.85 -2.95 -16.63
CA LEU A 361 16.24 -3.71 -17.73
C LEU A 361 17.15 -4.82 -18.25
N ALA A 362 18.46 -4.56 -18.36
CA ALA A 362 19.41 -5.58 -18.78
C ALA A 362 19.44 -6.76 -17.82
N LYS A 363 19.52 -6.49 -16.51
CA LYS A 363 19.60 -7.51 -15.45
C LYS A 363 18.29 -8.26 -15.24
N THR A 364 17.15 -7.57 -15.22
CA THR A 364 15.89 -8.11 -14.68
C THR A 364 14.80 -8.29 -15.73
N GLY A 365 14.90 -7.59 -16.86
CA GLY A 365 13.83 -7.51 -17.87
C GLY A 365 12.68 -6.56 -17.50
N GLY A 366 12.78 -5.85 -16.38
CA GLY A 366 11.74 -4.96 -15.87
C GLY A 366 11.53 -5.09 -14.36
N ILE A 367 10.30 -4.88 -13.91
CA ILE A 367 9.87 -5.10 -12.54
C ILE A 367 9.72 -6.61 -12.32
N VAL A 368 10.36 -7.12 -11.27
CA VAL A 368 10.34 -8.55 -10.91
C VAL A 368 9.79 -8.76 -9.51
N GLN A 369 9.33 -9.98 -9.22
CA GLN A 369 8.91 -10.36 -7.86
C GLN A 369 10.05 -10.11 -6.86
N GLY A 370 9.69 -9.62 -5.67
CA GLY A 370 10.64 -9.14 -4.67
C GLY A 370 11.05 -7.67 -4.81
N MET A 371 10.75 -6.98 -5.93
CA MET A 371 10.85 -5.52 -6.02
C MET A 371 9.67 -4.79 -5.37
N SER A 372 8.59 -5.52 -5.11
CA SER A 372 7.42 -4.99 -4.43
C SER A 372 7.82 -4.32 -3.12
N GLY A 373 7.41 -3.06 -2.94
CA GLY A 373 7.81 -2.19 -1.84
C GLY A 373 9.01 -1.30 -2.14
N SER A 374 9.61 -1.34 -3.34
CA SER A 374 10.70 -0.43 -3.70
C SER A 374 10.21 1.01 -3.61
N PRO A 375 10.83 1.89 -2.82
CA PRO A 375 10.39 3.28 -2.65
C PRO A 375 10.54 4.02 -3.98
N ILE A 376 9.52 4.79 -4.35
CA ILE A 376 9.48 5.65 -5.53
C ILE A 376 9.71 7.08 -5.06
N ILE A 377 10.72 7.75 -5.63
CA ILE A 377 11.14 9.10 -5.27
C ILE A 377 11.04 10.00 -6.51
N GLN A 378 10.36 11.13 -6.38
CA GLN A 378 10.22 12.16 -7.41
C GLN A 378 10.49 13.52 -6.77
N ASP A 379 11.28 14.36 -7.43
CA ASP A 379 11.60 15.72 -6.97
C ASP A 379 12.12 15.78 -5.51
N GLY A 380 12.89 14.77 -5.11
CA GLY A 380 13.44 14.66 -3.75
C GLY A 380 12.42 14.27 -2.67
N LYS A 381 11.17 13.99 -3.04
CA LYS A 381 10.10 13.53 -2.15
C LYS A 381 9.86 12.03 -2.30
N LEU A 382 9.57 11.34 -1.18
CA LEU A 382 9.05 9.98 -1.24
C LEU A 382 7.58 10.04 -1.66
N ILE A 383 7.24 9.46 -2.81
CA ILE A 383 5.88 9.56 -3.37
C ILE A 383 5.09 8.26 -3.25
N GLY A 384 5.76 7.12 -3.08
CA GLY A 384 5.07 5.85 -3.04
C GLY A 384 5.98 4.63 -3.05
N ALA A 385 5.40 3.48 -3.39
CA ALA A 385 6.10 2.22 -3.53
C ALA A 385 5.66 1.45 -4.76
N VAL A 386 6.57 0.72 -5.39
CA VAL A 386 6.26 -0.25 -6.45
C VAL A 386 5.42 -1.38 -5.88
N THR A 387 4.38 -1.81 -6.60
CA THR A 387 3.54 -2.94 -6.19
C THR A 387 3.58 -4.08 -7.21
N HIS A 388 2.59 -4.17 -8.10
CA HIS A 388 2.43 -5.25 -9.04
C HIS A 388 2.94 -4.87 -10.43
N VAL A 389 3.63 -5.81 -11.08
CA VAL A 389 4.06 -5.69 -12.48
C VAL A 389 2.91 -6.01 -13.44
N PHE A 390 2.92 -5.43 -14.65
CA PHE A 390 2.00 -5.82 -15.70
C PHE A 390 2.45 -7.14 -16.34
N VAL A 391 1.54 -8.10 -16.43
CA VAL A 391 1.85 -9.46 -16.97
C VAL A 391 2.36 -9.41 -18.42
N ASN A 392 1.80 -8.51 -19.23
CA ASN A 392 2.13 -8.39 -20.66
C ASN A 392 3.26 -7.39 -20.96
N ASP A 393 3.66 -6.58 -19.99
CA ASP A 393 4.74 -5.61 -20.10
C ASP A 393 5.51 -5.54 -18.78
N PRO A 394 6.55 -6.36 -18.59
CA PRO A 394 7.30 -6.37 -17.34
C PRO A 394 8.03 -5.05 -17.07
N THR A 395 8.17 -4.17 -18.07
CA THR A 395 8.80 -2.86 -17.87
C THR A 395 7.87 -1.88 -17.15
N SER A 396 6.57 -2.16 -17.09
CA SER A 396 5.56 -1.31 -16.48
C SER A 396 4.89 -1.99 -15.29
N GLY A 397 4.43 -1.18 -14.34
CA GLY A 397 3.75 -1.67 -13.14
C GLY A 397 2.95 -0.60 -12.43
N TYR A 398 2.30 -1.02 -11.35
CA TYR A 398 1.56 -0.14 -10.46
C TYR A 398 2.44 0.36 -9.31
N GLY A 399 2.11 1.53 -8.81
CA GLY A 399 2.58 2.04 -7.53
C GLY A 399 1.42 2.46 -6.63
N VAL A 400 1.66 2.35 -5.33
CA VAL A 400 0.77 2.86 -4.27
C VAL A 400 1.34 4.18 -3.75
N HIS A 401 0.48 5.14 -3.46
CA HIS A 401 0.90 6.41 -2.84
C HIS A 401 1.39 6.20 -1.41
N ILE A 402 2.42 6.95 -1.03
CA ILE A 402 3.05 6.82 0.29
C ILE A 402 2.07 7.10 1.42
N GLU A 403 1.10 8.00 1.19
CA GLU A 403 0.09 8.42 2.17
C GLU A 403 -0.60 7.23 2.84
N TRP A 404 -1.08 6.30 2.02
CA TRP A 404 -1.85 5.15 2.50
C TRP A 404 -0.97 4.18 3.29
N MET A 405 0.29 4.05 2.90
CA MET A 405 1.22 3.22 3.64
C MET A 405 1.58 3.84 5.01
N LEU A 406 1.74 5.16 5.08
CA LEU A 406 2.03 5.85 6.34
C LEU A 406 0.85 5.78 7.31
N GLN A 407 -0.37 6.02 6.81
CA GLN A 407 -1.59 5.86 7.60
C GLN A 407 -1.71 4.45 8.17
N GLU A 408 -1.40 3.43 7.36
CA GLU A 408 -1.44 2.02 7.77
C GLU A 408 -0.37 1.68 8.81
N ALA A 409 0.79 2.34 8.76
CA ALA A 409 1.87 2.26 9.74
C ALA A 409 1.61 3.07 11.02
N GLY A 410 0.46 3.73 11.13
CA GLY A 410 0.10 4.57 12.29
C GLY A 410 0.80 5.93 12.31
N ILE A 411 1.30 6.40 11.16
CA ILE A 411 1.85 7.74 10.97
C ILE A 411 0.74 8.60 10.36
N ASP A 412 0.14 9.45 11.20
CA ASP A 412 -1.02 10.25 10.82
C ASP A 412 -0.60 11.56 10.15
N ILE A 413 -0.88 11.67 8.84
CA ILE A 413 -0.56 12.83 8.00
C ILE A 413 -1.53 13.99 8.24
N TYR A 414 -2.77 13.68 8.59
CA TYR A 414 -3.88 14.63 8.64
C TYR A 414 -4.23 15.07 10.08
N LYS A 415 -3.51 14.57 11.08
CA LYS A 415 -3.60 15.10 12.43
C LYS A 415 -2.94 16.47 12.50
N SER A 416 -3.77 17.50 12.56
CA SER A 416 -3.38 18.78 13.16
C SER A 416 -3.07 18.53 14.63
N ASP A 417 -1.92 19.01 15.11
CA ASP A 417 -1.62 19.03 16.53
C ASP A 417 -2.78 19.70 17.27
N LYS A 418 -3.66 18.89 17.87
CA LYS A 418 -4.60 19.38 18.85
C LYS A 418 -3.75 19.87 20.01
N LYS A 419 -3.39 21.16 20.01
CA LYS A 419 -2.92 21.84 21.21
C LYS A 419 -3.95 21.53 22.29
N ALA A 420 -3.50 20.81 23.32
CA ALA A 420 -4.25 20.60 24.54
C ALA A 420 -4.71 21.98 25.01
N SER A 421 -6.03 22.17 25.06
CA SER A 421 -6.67 23.39 25.56
C SER A 421 -6.55 23.46 27.07
#